data_AF-A0A022Q8C8-F1
#
_entry.id   AF-A0A022Q8C8-F1
#
_cell.length_a   1.000
_cell.length_b   1.000
_cell.length_c   1.000
_cell.angle_alpha   90.00
_cell.angle_beta   90.00
_cell.angle_gamma   90.00
#
_symmetry.space_group_name_H-M   'P 1'
#
loop_
_entity.id
_entity.type
_entity.pdbx_description
1 polymer ?
#
loop_
_entity_poly.entity_id
_entity_poly.type
_entity_poly.pdbx_seq_one_letter_code
_entity_poly.pdbx_strand_id
1 'polypeptide(L)'
;RIPPAFLEHMEEKLSSVATLTTSRGRKWRVRLVEEEDSMVLKDGWEKFYEDNNLKITDVLLFTYHGNLRFNVGIYDQDGTIIN
;
A
#
# COMPACT_ATOMS: atom_id res chain seq x y z
N ARG A 1 -8.42 0.08 -2.91
CA ARG A 1 -8.47 0.51 -4.33
C ARG A 1 -7.52 1.68 -4.49
N ILE A 2 -6.74 1.72 -5.57
CA ILE A 2 -5.85 2.84 -5.89
C ILE A 2 -6.66 3.89 -6.66
N PRO A 3 -6.55 5.19 -6.31
CA PRO A 3 -7.23 6.25 -7.04
C PRO A 3 -6.89 6.23 -8.54
N PRO A 4 -7.87 6.29 -9.46
CA PRO A 4 -7.60 6.23 -10.90
C PRO A 4 -6.62 7.31 -11.39
N ALA A 5 -6.77 8.55 -10.91
CA ALA A 5 -5.86 9.64 -11.24
C ALA A 5 -4.41 9.38 -10.79
N PHE A 6 -4.22 8.56 -9.75
CA PHE A 6 -2.88 8.17 -9.30
C PHE A 6 -2.23 7.13 -10.23
N LEU A 7 -3.03 6.29 -10.90
CA LEU A 7 -2.52 5.27 -11.82
C LEU A 7 -1.83 5.88 -13.05
N GLU A 8 -2.21 7.09 -13.45
CA GLU A 8 -1.55 7.84 -14.53
C GLU A 8 -0.08 8.17 -14.23
N HIS A 9 0.32 8.11 -12.96
CA HIS A 9 1.69 8.34 -12.50
C HIS A 9 2.50 7.05 -12.28
N MET A 10 1.88 5.88 -12.47
CA MET A 10 2.54 4.59 -12.32
C MET A 10 2.91 4.07 -13.72
N GLU A 11 4.21 4.02 -14.02
CA GLU A 11 4.71 3.58 -15.34
C GLU A 11 4.69 2.04 -15.49
N GLU A 12 4.42 1.29 -14.41
CA GLU A 12 4.57 -0.16 -14.40
C GLU A 12 3.31 -0.93 -14.80
N LYS A 13 3.53 -2.10 -15.42
CA LYS A 13 2.49 -2.95 -15.98
C LYS A 13 1.53 -3.47 -14.91
N LEU A 14 0.25 -3.51 -15.26
CA LEU A 14 -0.82 -4.21 -14.54
C LEU A 14 -0.38 -5.66 -14.24
N SER A 15 -0.72 -6.21 -13.06
CA SER A 15 -0.30 -7.54 -12.56
C SER A 15 1.14 -7.65 -12.00
N SER A 16 1.74 -6.53 -11.60
CA SER A 16 3.10 -6.51 -11.01
C SER A 16 3.09 -6.58 -9.48
N VAL A 17 4.23 -6.95 -8.89
CA VAL A 17 4.39 -7.01 -7.43
C VAL A 17 4.91 -5.66 -6.91
N ALA A 18 4.13 -5.01 -6.06
CA ALA A 18 4.55 -3.82 -5.32
C ALA A 18 5.25 -4.19 -4.00
N THR A 19 6.18 -3.33 -3.58
CA THR A 19 6.85 -3.42 -2.29
C THR A 19 6.36 -2.30 -1.38
N LEU A 20 5.74 -2.66 -0.26
CA LEU A 20 5.37 -1.73 0.81
C LEU A 20 6.47 -1.72 1.86
N THR A 21 6.97 -0.54 2.24
CA THR A 21 8.00 -0.37 3.28
C THR A 21 7.47 0.54 4.38
N THR A 22 7.43 0.10 5.63
CA THR A 22 7.03 0.96 6.75
C THR A 22 8.17 1.86 7.21
N SER A 23 7.88 2.84 8.06
CA SER A 23 8.88 3.74 8.67
C SER A 23 9.98 2.98 9.43
N ARG A 24 9.65 1.84 10.06
CA ARG A 24 10.61 0.89 10.66
C ARG A 24 11.43 0.07 9.67
N GLY A 25 11.28 0.28 8.36
CA GLY A 25 12.04 -0.40 7.31
C GLY A 25 11.60 -1.85 7.03
N ARG A 26 10.53 -2.33 7.67
CA ARG A 26 9.94 -3.64 7.37
C ARG A 26 9.28 -3.61 5.99
N LYS A 27 9.33 -4.73 5.27
CA LYS A 27 8.88 -4.80 3.86
C LYS A 27 7.88 -5.91 3.62
N TRP A 28 6.89 -5.63 2.79
CA TRP A 28 5.88 -6.58 2.32
C TRP A 28 5.77 -6.54 0.81
N ARG A 29 5.55 -7.71 0.21
CA ARG A 29 5.25 -7.86 -1.21
C ARG A 29 3.75 -8.02 -1.36
N VAL A 30 3.13 -7.21 -2.21
CA VAL A 30 1.69 -7.26 -2.51
C VAL A 30 1.51 -7.24 -4.03
N ARG A 31 0.53 -7.97 -4.55
CA ARG A 31 0.20 -7.93 -5.98
C ARG A 31 -0.70 -6.74 -6.29
N LEU A 32 -0.41 -6.09 -7.40
CA LEU A 32 -1.24 -5.06 -8.00
C LEU A 32 -2.17 -5.73 -9.02
N VAL A 33 -3.46 -5.85 -8.70
CA VAL A 33 -4.44 -6.63 -9.48
C VAL A 33 -5.55 -5.72 -9.98
N GLU A 34 -5.96 -5.89 -11.23
CA GLU A 34 -7.14 -5.25 -11.80
C GLU A 34 -8.39 -6.06 -11.44
N GLU A 35 -9.36 -5.40 -10.81
CA GLU A 35 -10.65 -5.96 -10.41
C GLU A 35 -11.76 -4.95 -10.69
N GLU A 36 -12.79 -5.34 -11.45
CA GLU A 36 -14.00 -4.53 -11.69
C GLU A 36 -13.68 -3.06 -12.02
N ASP A 37 -12.85 -2.84 -13.04
CA ASP A 37 -12.39 -1.52 -13.51
C ASP A 37 -11.60 -0.69 -12.48
N SER A 38 -11.05 -1.34 -11.46
CA SER A 38 -10.23 -0.72 -10.42
C SER A 38 -8.92 -1.46 -10.20
N MET A 39 -7.87 -0.72 -9.83
CA MET A 39 -6.62 -1.34 -9.40
C MET A 39 -6.61 -1.52 -7.88
N VAL A 40 -6.24 -2.70 -7.39
CA VAL A 40 -6.20 -3.04 -5.97
C VAL A 40 -4.87 -3.66 -5.56
N LEU A 41 -4.52 -3.50 -4.28
CA LEU A 41 -3.46 -4.27 -3.64
C LEU A 41 -4.08 -5.57 -3.10
N LYS A 42 -3.61 -6.71 -3.58
CA LYS A 42 -4.09 -8.06 -3.24
C LYS A 42 -2.90 -8.97 -2.93
N ASP A 43 -3.17 -10.19 -2.47
CA ASP A 43 -2.19 -11.27 -2.27
C ASP A 43 -0.91 -10.81 -1.56
N GLY A 44 -1.03 -10.67 -0.24
CA GLY A 44 0.00 -10.09 0.63
C GLY A 44 -0.52 -8.87 1.42
N TRP A 45 -1.63 -8.28 0.97
CA TRP A 45 -2.31 -7.19 1.70
C TRP A 45 -2.80 -7.63 3.08
N GLU A 46 -3.46 -8.78 3.18
CA GLU A 46 -3.93 -9.34 4.46
C GLU A 46 -2.76 -9.55 5.45
N LYS A 47 -1.65 -10.12 4.97
CA LYS A 47 -0.44 -10.27 5.78
C LYS A 47 0.13 -8.92 6.23
N PHE A 48 0.13 -7.90 5.36
CA PHE A 48 0.55 -6.55 5.73
C PHE A 48 -0.37 -5.96 6.82
N TYR A 49 -1.68 -6.19 6.72
CA TYR A 49 -2.67 -5.76 7.70
C TYR A 49 -2.43 -6.42 9.07
N GLU A 50 -2.28 -7.74 9.11
CA GLU A 50 -2.04 -8.51 10.33
C GLU A 50 -0.68 -8.18 10.98
N ASP A 51 0.41 -8.19 10.21
CA ASP A 51 1.77 -8.01 10.72
C ASP A 51 2.03 -6.59 11.28
N ASN A 52 1.19 -5.62 10.92
CA ASN A 52 1.22 -4.24 11.43
C ASN A 52 0.06 -3.94 12.41
N ASN A 53 -0.75 -4.94 12.75
CA ASN A 53 -1.89 -4.81 13.67
C ASN A 53 -2.80 -3.63 13.30
N LEU A 54 -3.08 -3.48 12.00
CA LEU A 54 -3.92 -2.40 11.49
C LEU A 54 -5.35 -2.52 12.03
N LYS A 55 -5.95 -1.37 12.28
CA LYS A 55 -7.36 -1.22 12.62
C LYS A 55 -8.07 -0.51 11.48
N ILE A 56 -9.39 -0.70 11.42
CA ILE A 56 -10.24 -0.01 10.44
C ILE A 56 -10.20 1.52 10.59
N THR A 57 -9.83 2.01 11.78
CA THR A 57 -9.70 3.43 12.10
C THR A 57 -8.36 4.04 11.70
N ASP A 58 -7.37 3.21 11.35
CA ASP A 58 -6.03 3.69 11.04
C ASP A 58 -5.99 4.31 9.64
N VAL A 59 -5.20 5.36 9.50
CA VAL A 59 -4.97 6.07 8.24
C VAL A 59 -3.62 5.68 7.67
N LEU A 60 -3.61 5.30 6.40
CA LEU A 60 -2.39 4.90 5.67
C LEU A 60 -2.00 5.96 4.66
N LEU A 61 -0.78 6.50 4.79
CA LEU A 61 -0.19 7.38 3.79
C LEU A 61 0.80 6.58 2.93
N PHE A 62 0.48 6.44 1.65
CA PHE A 62 1.34 5.79 0.66
C PHE A 62 2.15 6.84 -0.10
N THR A 63 3.47 6.78 0.01
CA THR A 63 4.39 7.60 -0.77
C THR A 63 5.05 6.73 -1.83
N TYR A 64 4.80 7.00 -3.09
CA TYR A 64 5.34 6.24 -4.21
C TYR A 64 6.70 6.77 -4.66
N HIS A 65 7.65 5.86 -4.85
CA HIS A 65 9.05 6.16 -5.19
C HIS A 65 9.47 5.56 -6.55
N GLY A 66 8.49 5.24 -7.40
CA GLY A 66 8.72 4.52 -8.64
C GLY A 66 9.12 3.06 -8.43
N ASN A 67 9.10 2.29 -9.51
CA ASN A 67 9.37 0.85 -9.54
C ASN A 67 8.47 0.06 -8.59
N LEU A 68 7.20 0.46 -8.47
CA LEU A 68 6.21 -0.12 -7.54
C LEU A 68 6.67 -0.19 -6.08
N ARG A 69 7.51 0.76 -5.67
CA ARG A 69 7.95 0.90 -4.29
C ARG A 69 7.16 1.98 -3.60
N PHE A 70 6.56 1.62 -2.48
CA PHE A 70 5.80 2.52 -1.63
C PHE A 70 6.40 2.54 -0.24
N ASN A 71 6.60 3.73 0.30
CA ASN A 71 6.71 3.91 1.73
C ASN A 71 5.32 4.07 2.31
N VAL A 72 5.06 3.46 3.47
CA VAL A 72 3.75 3.47 4.12
C VAL A 72 3.90 4.05 5.53
N GLY A 73 3.34 5.24 5.73
CA GLY A 73 3.09 5.79 7.06
C GLY A 73 1.77 5.23 7.60
N ILE A 74 1.77 4.72 8.83
CA ILE A 74 0.57 4.24 9.51
C ILE A 74 0.30 5.19 10.68
N TYR A 75 -0.87 5.80 10.66
CA TYR A 75 -1.31 6.76 11.66
C TYR A 75 -2.56 6.23 12.34
N ASP A 76 -2.63 6.37 13.66
CA ASP A 76 -3.89 6.16 14.37
C ASP A 76 -4.89 7.31 14.09
N GLN A 77 -6.09 7.18 14.63
CA GLN A 77 -7.16 8.17 14.50
C GLN A 77 -6.80 9.57 15.04
N ASP A 78 -5.81 9.65 15.94
CA ASP A 78 -5.35 10.90 16.53
C ASP A 78 -4.20 11.53 15.70
N GLY A 79 -3.79 10.87 14.61
CA GLY A 79 -2.71 11.31 13.72
C GLY A 79 -1.32 10.97 14.23
N THR A 80 -1.19 10.06 15.20
CA THR A 80 0.11 9.62 15.73
C THR A 80 0.66 8.46 14.90
N ILE A 81 1.96 8.51 14.59
CA ILE A 81 2.65 7.41 13.88
C ILE A 81 2.78 6.21 14.81
N ILE A 82 2.30 5.05 14.37
CA ILE A 82 2.29 3.81 15.19
C ILE A 82 3.23 2.71 14.69
N ASN A 83 3.93 2.93 13.56
CA ASN A 83 4.71 1.90 12.86
C ASN A 83 6.22 2.07 12.86
#